data_AF-A0A914RX92-F1
#
_entry.id   AF-A0A914RX92-F1
#
_cell.length_a   1.000
_cell.length_b   1.000
_cell.length_c   1.000
_cell.angle_alpha   90.00
_cell.angle_beta   90.00
_cell.angle_gamma   90.00
#
_symmetry.space_group_name_H-M   'P 1'
#
loop_
_entity.id
_entity.type
_entity.pdbx_description
1 polymer ?
#
loop_
_entity_poly.entity_id
_entity_poly.type
_entity_poly.pdbx_seq_one_letter_code
_entity_poly.pdbx_strand_id
1 'polypeptide(L)'
;MHFTEEEKMDLFKLVAGIMHMGELKFKQRPREEQAECEDRSEGDLACKLWNVDPDKFINSLLKPHVKVGSEWVNKGQNLKQVSFVVLFV
;
A
#
# COMPACT_ATOMS: atom_id res chain seq x y z
N MET A 1 10.30 29.43 -8.20
CA MET A 1 9.35 28.86 -7.21
C MET A 1 9.99 28.99 -5.84
N HIS A 2 9.29 29.57 -4.86
CA HIS A 2 9.80 29.81 -3.51
C HIS A 2 9.20 28.78 -2.54
N PHE A 3 9.71 27.56 -2.56
CA PHE A 3 9.37 26.53 -1.57
C PHE A 3 10.33 26.64 -0.38
N THR A 4 9.77 26.44 0.80
CA THR A 4 10.52 26.23 2.04
C THR A 4 11.32 24.92 1.97
N GLU A 5 12.34 24.78 2.81
CA GLU A 5 13.10 23.53 2.90
C GLU A 5 12.22 22.37 3.39
N GLU A 6 11.25 22.64 4.26
CA GLU A 6 10.28 21.65 4.74
C GLU A 6 9.42 21.10 3.60
N GLU A 7 8.83 21.97 2.77
CA GLU A 7 8.02 21.54 1.61
C GLU A 7 8.82 20.69 0.61
N LYS A 8 10.10 21.02 0.39
CA LYS A 8 10.98 20.21 -0.45
C LYS A 8 11.24 18.85 0.16
N MET A 9 11.51 18.80 1.47
CA MET A 9 11.75 17.55 2.19
C MET A 9 10.49 16.66 2.21
N ASP A 10 9.31 17.25 2.39
CA ASP A 10 8.06 16.49 2.35
C ASP A 10 7.75 15.94 0.97
N LEU A 11 8.08 16.68 -0.10
CA LEU A 11 8.04 16.15 -1.47
C LEU A 11 8.99 14.95 -1.64
N PHE A 12 10.21 15.03 -1.12
CA PHE A 12 11.15 13.92 -1.19
C PHE A 12 10.69 12.70 -0.39
N LYS A 13 10.13 12.89 0.82
CA LYS A 13 9.52 11.79 1.60
C LYS A 13 8.36 11.15 0.85
N LEU A 14 7.52 11.95 0.21
CA LEU A 14 6.39 11.46 -0.58
C LEU A 14 6.86 10.54 -1.71
N VAL A 15 7.83 11.01 -2.51
CA VAL A 15 8.39 10.25 -3.64
C VAL A 15 9.13 9.00 -3.16
N ALA A 16 9.95 9.11 -2.11
CA ALA A 16 10.65 7.97 -1.53
C ALA A 16 9.66 6.90 -1.03
N GLY A 17 8.54 7.31 -0.42
CA GLY A 17 7.49 6.38 -0.02
C GLY A 17 6.87 5.62 -1.20
N ILE A 18 6.70 6.26 -2.36
CA ILE A 18 6.20 5.60 -3.58
C ILE A 18 7.19 4.53 -4.06
N MET A 19 8.50 4.83 -4.01
CA MET A 19 9.54 3.88 -4.40
C MET A 19 9.55 2.65 -3.47
N HIS A 20 9.46 2.86 -2.16
CA HIS A 20 9.35 1.78 -1.19
C HIS A 20 8.07 0.95 -1.39
N MET A 21 6.94 1.59 -1.67
CA MET A 21 5.68 0.88 -1.97
C MET A 21 5.83 -0.05 -3.18
N GLY A 22 6.57 0.36 -4.22
CA GLY A 22 6.81 -0.43 -5.43
C GLY A 22 7.55 -1.76 -5.20
N GLU A 23 8.31 -1.89 -4.11
CA GLU A 23 9.05 -3.11 -3.76
C GLU A 23 8.24 -4.09 -2.89
N LEU A 24 6.97 -3.78 -2.58
CA LEU A 24 6.10 -4.66 -1.81
C LEU A 24 5.87 -6.00 -2.52
N LYS A 25 6.21 -7.08 -1.82
CA LYS A 25 6.04 -8.47 -2.31
C LYS A 25 4.80 -9.10 -1.72
N PHE A 26 3.99 -9.65 -2.62
CA PHE A 26 2.79 -10.40 -2.28
C PHE A 26 2.88 -11.80 -2.85
N LYS A 27 2.31 -12.76 -2.13
CA LYS A 27 2.18 -14.14 -2.57
C LYS A 27 0.75 -14.61 -2.46
N GLN A 28 0.39 -15.59 -3.26
CA GLN A 28 -0.91 -16.24 -3.16
C GLN A 28 -0.90 -17.23 -1.98
N ARG A 29 -1.97 -17.25 -1.21
CA ARG A 29 -2.18 -18.26 -0.18
C ARG A 29 -2.39 -19.64 -0.82
N PRO A 30 -1.68 -20.70 -0.39
CA PRO A 30 -1.76 -22.02 -1.05
C PRO A 30 -3.15 -22.67 -1.09
N ARG A 31 -4.05 -22.27 -0.19
CA ARG A 31 -5.39 -22.86 -0.02
C ARG A 31 -6.53 -21.89 -0.30
N GLU A 32 -6.22 -20.64 -0.64
CA GLU A 32 -7.20 -19.57 -0.85
C GLU A 32 -6.85 -18.80 -2.13
N GLU A 33 -7.84 -18.23 -2.82
CA GLU A 33 -7.58 -17.31 -3.93
C GLU A 33 -7.15 -15.90 -3.47
N GLN A 34 -6.79 -15.74 -2.19
CA GLN A 34 -6.40 -14.47 -1.59
C GLN A 34 -4.88 -14.28 -1.59
N ALA A 35 -4.46 -13.02 -1.67
CA ALA A 35 -3.08 -12.62 -1.48
C ALA A 35 -2.72 -12.50 0.01
N GLU A 36 -1.43 -12.62 0.31
CA GLU A 36 -0.83 -12.19 1.57
C GLU A 36 0.49 -11.45 1.32
N CYS A 37 0.85 -10.56 2.23
CA CYS A 37 2.12 -9.84 2.20
C CYS A 37 3.24 -10.81 2.60
N GLU A 38 4.24 -10.95 1.73
CA GLU A 38 5.40 -11.81 1.97
C GLU A 38 6.46 -11.11 2.82
N ASP A 39 6.77 -9.86 2.45
CA ASP A 39 7.67 -8.98 3.18
C ASP A 39 7.03 -7.60 3.32
N ARG A 40 6.91 -7.15 4.56
CA ARG A 40 6.30 -5.87 4.94
C ARG A 40 7.32 -4.74 5.14
N SER A 41 8.61 -5.05 5.11
CA SER A 41 9.69 -4.11 5.49
C SER A 41 9.64 -2.81 4.69
N GLU A 42 9.48 -2.92 3.37
CA GLU A 42 9.38 -1.77 2.47
C GLU A 42 8.07 -0.99 2.65
N GLY A 43 6.96 -1.70 2.91
CA GLY A 43 5.68 -1.07 3.24
C GLY A 43 5.73 -0.27 4.54
N ASP A 44 6.40 -0.80 5.56
CA ASP A 44 6.57 -0.13 6.86
C ASP A 44 7.43 1.14 6.70
N LEU A 45 8.46 1.12 5.84
CA LEU A 45 9.26 2.30 5.50
C LEU A 45 8.44 3.36 4.76
N ALA A 46 7.64 2.96 3.76
CA ALA A 46 6.73 3.87 3.06
C ALA A 46 5.74 4.54 4.04
N CYS A 47 5.16 3.74 4.94
CA CYS A 47 4.21 4.22 5.94
C CYS A 47 4.85 5.19 6.94
N LYS A 48 6.11 4.95 7.32
CA LYS A 48 6.88 5.86 8.17
C LYS A 48 7.11 7.23 7.50
N LEU A 49 7.37 7.24 6.19
CA LEU A 49 7.57 8.50 5.44
C LEU A 49 6.28 9.29 5.27
N TRP A 50 5.13 8.60 5.16
CA TRP A 50 3.81 9.22 5.00
C TRP A 50 3.06 9.46 6.31
N ASN A 51 3.62 9.05 7.45
CA ASN A 51 2.96 9.08 8.76
C ASN A 51 1.59 8.37 8.78
N VAL A 52 1.52 7.18 8.18
CA VAL A 52 0.33 6.33 8.19
C VAL A 52 0.58 5.04 8.97
N ASP A 53 -0.51 4.45 9.47
CA ASP A 53 -0.46 3.18 10.19
C ASP A 53 -0.16 2.02 9.21
N PRO A 54 0.94 1.29 9.42
CA PRO A 54 1.38 0.26 8.47
C PRO A 54 0.43 -0.94 8.42
N ASP A 55 -0.17 -1.33 9.54
CA ASP A 55 -1.08 -2.46 9.58
C ASP A 55 -2.38 -2.13 8.84
N LYS A 56 -2.89 -0.90 8.99
CA LYS A 56 -4.05 -0.43 8.21
C LYS A 56 -3.72 -0.30 6.74
N PHE A 57 -2.53 0.20 6.39
CA PHE A 57 -2.10 0.33 5.00
C PHE A 57 -2.04 -1.03 4.31
N ILE A 58 -1.30 -2.00 4.85
CA ILE A 58 -1.18 -3.34 4.26
C ILE A 58 -2.54 -4.06 4.23
N ASN A 59 -3.34 -3.96 5.29
CA ASN A 59 -4.68 -4.55 5.29
C ASN A 59 -5.60 -3.91 4.24
N SER A 60 -5.47 -2.61 3.97
CA SER A 60 -6.28 -1.93 2.95
C SER A 60 -5.97 -2.39 1.53
N LEU A 61 -4.73 -2.83 1.27
CA LEU A 61 -4.33 -3.44 -0.01
C LEU A 61 -4.89 -4.86 -0.16
N LEU A 62 -4.82 -5.65 0.91
CA LEU A 62 -5.25 -7.06 0.88
C LEU A 62 -6.77 -7.23 1.00
N LYS A 63 -7.42 -6.39 1.81
CA LYS A 63 -8.84 -6.45 2.16
C LYS A 63 -9.45 -5.04 2.21
N PRO A 64 -9.50 -4.34 1.07
CA PRO A 64 -10.08 -3.01 0.99
C PRO A 64 -11.52 -3.00 1.50
N HIS A 65 -11.83 -1.96 2.27
CA HIS A 65 -13.17 -1.64 2.72
C HIS A 65 -13.87 -0.83 1.62
N VAL A 66 -14.77 -1.47 0.88
CA VAL A 66 -15.38 -0.88 -0.32
C VAL A 66 -16.89 -0.75 -0.13
N LYS A 67 -17.46 0.31 -0.69
CA LYS A 67 -18.90 0.54 -0.69
C LYS A 67 -19.54 -0.14 -1.91
N VAL A 68 -20.54 -0.98 -1.69
CA VAL A 68 -21.31 -1.67 -2.72
C VAL A 68 -22.79 -1.34 -2.51
N GLY A 69 -23.33 -0.46 -3.36
CA GLY A 69 -24.67 0.09 -3.15
C GLY A 69 -24.75 0.89 -1.85
N SER A 70 -25.56 0.42 -0.91
CA SER A 70 -25.73 1.04 0.42
C SER A 70 -24.86 0.41 1.51
N GLU A 71 -24.17 -0.70 1.23
CA GLU A 71 -23.43 -1.48 2.22
C GLU A 71 -21.91 -1.29 2.09
N TRP A 72 -21.20 -1.50 3.19
CA TRP A 72 -19.75 -1.55 3.21
C TRP A 72 -19.26 -2.98 3.42
N VAL A 73 -18.33 -3.42 2.57
CA VAL A 73 -17.81 -4.80 2.58
C VAL A 73 -16.29 -4.80 2.57
N ASN A 74 -15.71 -5.75 3.32
CA ASN A 74 -14.28 -6.04 3.23
C ASN A 74 -14.06 -7.08 2.14
N LYS A 75 -13.45 -6.66 1.03
CA LYS A 75 -13.24 -7.53 -0.13
C LYS A 75 -11.81 -8.04 -0.17
N GLY A 76 -11.59 -9.31 0.13
CA GLY A 76 -10.29 -9.95 -0.07
C GLY A 76 -9.86 -9.89 -1.55
N GLN A 77 -8.63 -9.46 -1.79
CA GLN A 77 -8.03 -9.38 -3.12
C GLN A 77 -7.19 -10.62 -3.42
N ASN A 78 -7.18 -11.03 -4.68
CA ASN A 78 -6.24 -12.02 -5.19
C ASN A 78 -4.89 -11.39 -5.56
N LEU A 79 -3.88 -12.22 -5.82
CA LEU A 79 -2.51 -11.75 -6.12
C LEU A 79 -2.49 -10.74 -7.28
N LYS A 80 -3.20 -11.02 -8.38
CA LYS A 80 -3.23 -10.14 -9.55
C LYS A 80 -3.82 -8.76 -9.21
N GLN A 81 -4.88 -8.73 -8.41
CA GLN A 81 -5.52 -7.49 -7.98
C GLN A 81 -4.60 -6.64 -7.11
N VAL A 82 -3.90 -7.25 -6.14
CA VAL A 82 -2.98 -6.51 -5.27
C VAL A 82 -1.76 -6.01 -6.05
N SER A 83 -1.17 -6.87 -6.89
CA SER A 83 -0.03 -6.47 -7.74
C SER A 83 -0.38 -5.32 -8.67
N PHE A 84 -1.60 -5.29 -9.23
CA PHE A 84 -2.04 -4.19 -10.08
C PHE A 84 -2.09 -2.83 -9.35
N VAL A 85 -2.41 -2.82 -8.05
CA VAL A 85 -2.53 -1.59 -7.26
C VAL A 85 -1.15 -0.98 -6.95
N VAL A 86 -0.12 -1.81 -6.85
CA VAL A 86 1.22 -1.41 -6.40
C VAL A 86 2.17 -1.13 -7.57
N LEU A 87 1.99 -1.79 -8.72
CA LEU A 87 2.97 -1.87 -9.81
C LEU A 87 2.69 -0.86 -10.95
N PHE A 88 2.39 0.39 -10.59
CA PHE A 88 2.15 1.49 -11.55
C PHE A 88 3.37 2.41 -11.78
N VAL A 89 4.58 1.91 -11.53
CA VAL A 89 5.84 2.60 -11.88
C VAL A 89 6.56 1.82 -12.97
#